data_AF-A0A2D5P3A0-F1
#
_entry.id   AF-A0A2D5P3A0-F1
#
_cell.length_a   1.000
_cell.length_b   1.000
_cell.length_c   1.000
_cell.angle_alpha   90.00
_cell.angle_beta   90.00
_cell.angle_gamma   90.00
#
_symmetry.space_group_name_H-M   'P 1'
#
loop_
_entity.id
_entity.type
_entity.pdbx_description
1 polymer ?
#
loop_
_entity_poly.entity_id
_entity_poly.type
_entity_poly.pdbx_seq_one_letter_code
_entity_poly.pdbx_strand_id
1 'polypeptide(L)'
;MPKVDGNKYHRTIYGLCGTPVKVDVYRVSDAFPTGSVPIDHAVKKMLCAGLRGHKDKLTDIDNAIESLQAARLLLIQKGEV
;
A
#
# COMPACT_ATOMS: atom_id res chain seq x y z
N MET A 1 -17.44 -2.79 21.91
CA MET A 1 -16.37 -3.00 20.90
C MET A 1 -15.52 -1.75 20.85
N PRO A 2 -14.18 -1.83 20.91
CA PRO A 2 -13.34 -0.63 20.82
C PRO A 2 -13.55 0.02 19.45
N LYS A 3 -13.85 1.33 19.43
CA LYS A 3 -13.96 2.11 18.19
C LYS A 3 -12.59 2.13 17.50
N VAL A 4 -12.52 1.60 16.29
CA VAL A 4 -11.33 1.70 15.43
C VAL A 4 -11.14 3.17 15.12
N ASP A 5 -10.04 3.76 15.59
CA ASP A 5 -9.70 5.15 15.27
C ASP A 5 -9.83 5.37 13.76
N GLY A 6 -10.68 6.32 13.36
CA GLY A 6 -11.26 6.46 12.02
C GLY A 6 -10.28 6.76 10.86
N ASN A 7 -8.98 6.57 11.06
CA ASN A 7 -8.01 6.66 9.98
C ASN A 7 -7.82 5.27 9.34
N LYS A 8 -8.40 5.09 8.15
CA LYS A 8 -8.34 3.86 7.32
C LYS A 8 -6.94 3.31 7.04
N TYR A 9 -5.89 4.08 7.34
CA TYR A 9 -4.48 3.74 7.14
C TYR A 9 -3.77 3.18 8.39
N HIS A 10 -4.41 3.19 9.57
CA HIS A 10 -3.81 2.56 10.74
C HIS A 10 -3.96 1.03 10.70
N ARG A 11 -2.88 0.31 10.99
CA ARG A 11 -2.84 -1.15 11.10
C ARG A 11 -2.12 -1.57 12.37
N THR A 12 -2.54 -2.68 12.97
CA THR A 12 -1.74 -3.34 14.00
C THR A 12 -0.85 -4.36 13.31
N ILE A 13 0.47 -4.23 13.52
CA ILE A 13 1.46 -5.22 13.12
C ILE A 13 2.04 -5.87 14.37
N TYR A 14 2.63 -7.05 14.22
CA TYR A 14 3.30 -7.74 15.31
C TYR A 14 4.80 -7.71 15.06
N GLY A 15 5.56 -7.17 16.00
CA GLY A 15 7.02 -7.22 15.96
C GLY A 15 7.53 -8.66 16.09
N LEU A 16 8.82 -8.87 15.81
CA LEU A 16 9.44 -10.21 15.91
C LEU A 16 9.33 -10.83 17.31
N CYS A 17 9.23 -9.99 18.36
CA CYS A 17 8.97 -10.40 19.73
C CYS A 17 7.48 -10.65 20.05
N GLY A 18 6.60 -10.63 19.05
CA GLY A 18 5.15 -10.80 19.22
C GLY A 18 4.43 -9.57 19.80
N THR A 19 5.13 -8.47 20.06
CA THR A 19 4.50 -7.25 20.60
C THR A 19 3.65 -6.57 19.52
N PRO A 20 2.35 -6.31 19.77
CA PRO A 20 1.51 -5.58 18.84
C PRO A 20 1.87 -4.09 18.83
N VAL A 21 2.05 -3.53 17.64
CA VAL A 21 2.35 -2.11 17.43
C VAL A 21 1.36 -1.55 16.43
N LYS A 22 0.78 -0.39 16.75
CA LYS A 22 -0.06 0.36 15.81
C LYS A 22 0.83 1.21 14.90
N VAL A 23 0.73 0.98 13.61
CA VAL A 23 1.51 1.68 12.57
C VAL A 23 0.58 2.33 11.56
N ASP A 24 1.02 3.43 10.96
CA ASP A 24 0.38 4.02 9.78
C ASP A 24 1.00 3.41 8.50
N VAL A 25 0.17 3.01 7.54
CA VAL A 25 0.62 2.50 6.23
C VAL A 25 1.62 3.44 5.55
N TYR A 26 1.51 4.75 5.71
CA TYR A 26 2.50 5.70 5.19
C TYR A 26 3.88 5.52 5.82
N ARG A 27 3.96 5.20 7.13
CA ARG A 27 5.23 4.90 7.80
C ARG A 27 5.85 3.58 7.33
N VAL A 28 5.02 2.62 6.95
CA VAL A 28 5.50 1.40 6.30
C VAL A 28 6.05 1.73 4.91
N SER A 29 5.36 2.54 4.11
CA SER A 29 5.89 3.00 2.82
C SER A 29 7.20 3.76 2.95
N ASP A 30 7.34 4.63 3.96
CA ASP A 30 8.59 5.35 4.23
C ASP A 30 9.75 4.41 4.61
N ALA A 31 9.45 3.28 5.27
CA ALA A 31 10.44 2.26 5.63
C ALA A 31 10.87 1.38 4.44
N PHE A 32 10.05 1.32 3.40
CA PHE A 32 10.31 0.54 2.18
C PHE A 32 10.19 1.43 0.93
N PRO A 33 11.04 2.48 0.79
CA PRO A 33 10.97 3.38 -0.35
C PRO A 33 11.31 2.60 -1.62
N THR A 34 10.40 2.58 -2.60
CA THR A 34 10.62 1.84 -3.85
C THR A 34 11.35 2.66 -4.91
N GLY A 35 11.50 3.97 -4.70
CA GLY A 35 12.08 4.89 -5.68
C GLY A 35 11.21 5.11 -6.92
N SER A 36 9.98 4.59 -6.92
CA SER A 36 9.07 4.62 -8.05
C SER A 36 7.65 4.96 -7.60
N VAL A 37 7.22 6.17 -7.93
CA VAL A 37 5.89 6.70 -7.57
C VAL A 37 4.78 5.68 -7.92
N PRO A 38 4.74 5.07 -9.13
CA PRO A 38 3.68 4.11 -9.44
C PRO A 38 3.73 2.84 -8.57
N ILE A 39 4.91 2.37 -8.16
CA ILE A 39 5.04 1.21 -7.26
C ILE A 39 4.56 1.59 -5.86
N ASP A 40 4.92 2.76 -5.35
CA ASP A 40 4.43 3.25 -4.04
C ASP A 40 2.89 3.35 -4.03
N HIS A 41 2.29 3.81 -5.13
CA HIS A 41 0.84 3.85 -5.30
C HIS A 41 0.22 2.45 -5.30
N ALA A 42 0.84 1.47 -5.95
CA ALA A 42 0.38 0.08 -5.96
C ALA A 42 0.45 -0.54 -4.57
N VAL A 43 1.59 -0.43 -3.87
CA VAL A 43 1.79 -0.98 -2.52
C VAL A 43 0.78 -0.40 -1.54
N LYS A 44 0.55 0.93 -1.55
CA LYS A 44 -0.46 1.57 -0.70
C LYS A 44 -1.88 1.04 -0.95
N LYS A 45 -2.23 0.75 -2.22
CA LYS A 45 -3.54 0.16 -2.57
C LYS A 45 -3.62 -1.27 -2.04
N MET A 46 -2.58 -2.08 -2.21
CA MET A 46 -2.55 -3.46 -1.73
C MET A 46 -2.62 -3.58 -0.20
N LEU A 47 -1.90 -2.73 0.54
CA LEU A 47 -1.94 -2.70 2.01
C LEU A 47 -3.31 -2.28 2.59
N CYS A 48 -4.17 -1.70 1.77
CA CYS A 48 -5.48 -1.19 2.18
C CYS A 48 -6.65 -1.71 1.34
N ALA A 49 -6.45 -2.75 0.52
CA ALA A 49 -7.46 -3.20 -0.44
C ALA A 49 -8.77 -3.61 0.25
N GLY A 50 -9.90 -3.03 -0.18
CA GLY A 50 -11.21 -3.27 0.42
C GLY A 50 -11.46 -2.53 1.74
N LEU A 51 -10.52 -1.70 2.20
CA LEU A 51 -10.64 -0.85 3.40
C LEU A 51 -10.66 0.64 3.04
N ARG A 52 -10.61 1.00 1.75
CA ARG A 52 -10.53 2.38 1.25
C ARG A 52 -11.91 2.97 0.90
N GLY A 53 -12.83 3.00 1.84
CA GLY A 53 -14.14 3.68 1.67
C GLY A 53 -15.05 2.98 0.66
N HIS A 54 -15.73 3.73 -0.22
CA HIS A 54 -16.79 3.27 -1.14
C HIS A 54 -16.36 2.34 -2.29
N LYS A 55 -15.08 1.97 -2.39
CA LYS A 55 -14.59 1.15 -3.51
C LYS A 55 -14.51 -0.31 -3.09
N ASP A 56 -14.98 -1.20 -3.98
CA ASP A 56 -14.86 -2.63 -3.80
C ASP A 56 -13.40 -3.10 -3.88
N LYS A 57 -13.11 -4.20 -3.18
CA LYS A 57 -11.80 -4.84 -3.17
C LYS A 57 -11.26 -5.10 -4.58
N LEU A 58 -12.13 -5.47 -5.52
CA LEU A 58 -11.77 -5.70 -6.92
C LEU A 58 -11.25 -4.41 -7.57
N THR A 59 -11.94 -3.29 -7.37
CA THR A 59 -11.51 -1.98 -7.87
C THR A 59 -10.15 -1.56 -7.30
N ASP A 60 -9.86 -1.84 -6.03
CA ASP A 60 -8.54 -1.54 -5.46
C ASP A 60 -7.42 -2.39 -6.10
N ILE A 61 -7.71 -3.65 -6.44
CA ILE A 61 -6.78 -4.54 -7.15
C ILE A 61 -6.54 -4.03 -8.58
N ASP A 62 -7.59 -3.71 -9.33
CA ASP A 62 -7.46 -3.21 -10.70
C ASP A 62 -6.64 -1.92 -10.76
N ASN A 63 -6.91 -0.99 -9.82
CA ASN A 63 -6.13 0.24 -9.69
C ASN A 63 -4.67 0.00 -9.30
N ALA A 64 -4.36 -1.10 -8.60
CA ALA A 64 -2.98 -1.47 -8.29
C ALA A 64 -2.28 -2.05 -9.53
N ILE A 65 -2.97 -2.89 -10.31
CA ILE A 65 -2.47 -3.44 -11.59
C ILE A 65 -2.11 -2.30 -12.55
N GLU A 66 -2.99 -1.31 -12.73
CA GLU A 66 -2.73 -0.14 -13.57
C GLU A 66 -1.46 0.61 -13.14
N SER A 67 -1.26 0.77 -11.83
CA SER A 67 -0.08 1.43 -11.29
C SER A 67 1.20 0.63 -11.55
N LEU A 68 1.15 -0.70 -11.48
CA LEU A 68 2.28 -1.59 -11.80
C LEU A 68 2.58 -1.61 -13.30
N GLN A 69 1.57 -1.54 -14.17
CA GLN A 69 1.76 -1.42 -15.61
C GLN A 69 2.49 -0.11 -15.96
N ALA A 70 2.10 1.01 -15.34
CA ALA A 70 2.81 2.27 -15.47
C ALA A 70 4.26 2.18 -14.98
N ALA A 71 4.51 1.54 -13.83
CA ALA A 71 5.86 1.29 -13.33
C ALA A 71 6.71 0.52 -14.36
N ARG A 72 6.16 -0.56 -14.91
CA ARG A 72 6.84 -1.40 -15.91
C ARG A 72 7.21 -0.62 -17.16
N LEU A 73 6.31 0.23 -17.67
CA LEU A 73 6.59 1.08 -18.84
C LEU A 73 7.73 2.07 -18.55
N LEU A 74 7.77 2.67 -17.36
CA LEU A 74 8.85 3.56 -16.97
C LEU A 74 10.20 2.84 -16.90
N LEU A 75 10.23 1.62 -16.36
CA LEU A 75 11.46 0.81 -16.31
C LEU A 75 11.99 0.50 -17.71
N ILE A 76 11.11 0.13 -18.64
CA ILE A 76 11.46 -0.10 -20.05
C ILE A 76 12.00 1.18 -20.69
N GLN A 77 11.34 2.33 -20.46
CA GLN A 77 11.79 3.62 -21.01
C GLN A 77 13.16 4.05 -20.49
N LYS A 78 13.51 3.67 -19.25
CA LYS A 78 14.81 3.94 -18.64
C LYS A 78 15.89 2.92 -19.05
N GLY A 79 15.54 1.86 -19.78
CA GLY A 79 16.47 0.78 -20.13
C GLY A 79 16.93 -0.04 -18.92
N GLU A 80 16.15 -0.04 -17.84
CA GLU A 80 16.45 -0.81 -16.63
C GLU A 80 15.99 -2.28 -16.74
N VAL A 81 15.32 -2.65 -17.85
CA VAL A 81 14.82 -3.99 -18.19
C VAL A 81 14.90 -4.21 -19.70
#